data_AF-A0A2R4WYB1-F1
#
_entry.id   AF-A0A2R4WYB1-F1
#
_cell.length_a   1.000
_cell.length_b   1.000
_cell.length_c   1.000
_cell.angle_alpha   90.00
_cell.angle_beta   90.00
_cell.angle_gamma   90.00
#
_symmetry.space_group_name_H-M   'P 1'
#
loop_
_entity.id
_entity.type
_entity.pdbx_description
1 polymer ?
#
loop_
_entity_poly.entity_id
_entity_poly.type
_entity_poly.pdbx_seq_one_letter_code
_entity_poly.pdbx_strand_id
1 'polypeptide(L)'
;MIGESQLRLLSYLATESNSEVPISTLADQLGWSTGHTSRIVSDLEARGCIRTTESGRHKLTKLSDIEPVAQLQALMTEYGHVDFPQLVAGSGLRLLYYLDRRRTATELAEVSDLSRATVYRRLNDLQAVGIIGKSKSHYELNDPFSKLSSIARGLAHHEHRREAERRADRVNILWETHEEYLFASDSELDRDGFFLTGPSLFAEFDIPLLTRNRRHYFHSDRITGVSSADLVCHTLLIDDDSRYRTYCLLLIQRETIGWTTLRERAKYYEQEADIDLLTIITDLVAYLETGGRIPSDRLPSWEDFKSTAADYEINV
;
A
#
# COMPACT_ATOMS: atom_id res chain seq x y z
N MET A 1 -11.14 4.00 3.28
CA MET A 1 -11.06 3.25 4.55
C MET A 1 -12.43 2.73 4.96
N ILE A 2 -12.54 1.42 5.22
CA ILE A 2 -13.75 0.78 5.72
C ILE A 2 -14.02 1.22 7.17
N GLY A 3 -15.15 1.88 7.39
CA GLY A 3 -15.60 2.36 8.69
C GLY A 3 -16.45 1.36 9.46
N GLU A 4 -16.92 1.78 10.64
CA GLU A 4 -17.72 0.93 11.53
C GLU A 4 -19.04 0.51 10.88
N SER A 5 -19.77 1.44 10.25
CA SER A 5 -21.00 1.11 9.52
C SER A 5 -20.75 0.09 8.40
N GLN A 6 -19.67 0.25 7.63
CA GLN A 6 -19.32 -0.71 6.58
C GLN A 6 -19.06 -2.10 7.17
N LEU A 7 -18.26 -2.21 8.24
CA LEU A 7 -18.01 -3.50 8.89
C LEU A 7 -19.26 -4.09 9.53
N ARG A 8 -20.13 -3.29 10.16
CA ARG A 8 -21.40 -3.77 10.74
C ARG A 8 -22.29 -4.40 9.68
N LEU A 9 -22.38 -3.79 8.48
CA LEU A 9 -23.12 -4.36 7.37
C LEU A 9 -22.47 -5.67 6.89
N LEU A 10 -21.14 -5.69 6.71
CA LEU A 10 -20.42 -6.90 6.31
C LEU A 10 -20.58 -8.05 7.32
N SER A 11 -20.51 -7.75 8.62
CA SER A 11 -20.72 -8.73 9.70
C SER A 11 -22.14 -9.29 9.68
N TYR A 12 -23.15 -8.45 9.47
CA TYR A 12 -24.52 -8.92 9.34
C TYR A 12 -24.67 -9.86 8.12
N LEU A 13 -24.17 -9.46 6.95
CA LEU A 13 -24.19 -10.31 5.77
C LEU A 13 -23.40 -11.62 5.94
N ALA A 14 -22.32 -11.61 6.74
CA ALA A 14 -21.55 -12.81 7.05
C ALA A 14 -22.39 -13.85 7.80
N THR A 15 -23.26 -13.41 8.71
CA THR A 15 -24.16 -14.30 9.47
C THR A 15 -25.31 -14.88 8.64
N GLU A 16 -25.77 -14.16 7.61
CA GLU A 16 -26.86 -14.58 6.71
C GLU A 16 -26.44 -15.63 5.65
N SER A 17 -25.20 -16.15 5.75
CA SER A 17 -24.71 -17.36 5.06
C SER A 17 -25.05 -17.42 3.56
N ASN A 18 -24.51 -16.47 2.78
CA ASN A 18 -24.68 -16.33 1.31
C ASN A 18 -26.10 -16.03 0.81
N SER A 19 -27.04 -15.72 1.70
CA SER A 19 -28.37 -15.26 1.31
C SER A 19 -28.31 -13.84 0.75
N GLU A 20 -29.06 -13.59 -0.33
CA GLU A 20 -29.26 -12.25 -0.87
C GLU A 20 -30.26 -11.49 0.02
N VAL A 21 -29.82 -10.38 0.62
CA VAL A 21 -30.62 -9.61 1.60
C VAL A 21 -31.12 -8.30 0.99
N PRO A 22 -32.44 -7.98 1.06
CA PRO A 22 -32.96 -6.69 0.63
C PRO A 22 -32.42 -5.51 1.46
N ILE A 23 -32.22 -4.35 0.82
CA ILE A 23 -31.79 -3.12 1.53
C ILE A 23 -32.75 -2.73 2.66
N SER A 24 -34.06 -2.94 2.51
CA SER A 24 -35.03 -2.67 3.58
C SER A 24 -34.79 -3.55 4.80
N THR A 25 -34.53 -4.84 4.60
CA THR A 25 -34.21 -5.76 5.68
C THR A 25 -32.91 -5.38 6.38
N LEU A 26 -31.88 -4.97 5.63
CA LEU A 26 -30.64 -4.45 6.21
C LEU A 26 -30.89 -3.19 7.06
N ALA A 27 -31.73 -2.28 6.59
CA ALA A 27 -32.09 -1.06 7.33
C ALA A 27 -32.79 -1.40 8.64
N ASP A 28 -33.77 -2.30 8.61
CA ASP A 28 -34.53 -2.71 9.79
C ASP A 28 -33.63 -3.42 10.82
N GLN A 29 -32.81 -4.39 10.38
CA GLN A 29 -31.96 -5.20 11.27
C GLN A 29 -30.81 -4.41 11.87
N LEU A 30 -30.23 -3.45 11.12
CA LEU A 30 -29.14 -2.61 11.61
C LEU A 30 -29.65 -1.37 12.36
N GLY A 31 -30.96 -1.13 12.40
CA GLY A 31 -31.58 0.04 13.02
C GLY A 31 -31.22 1.35 12.29
N TRP A 32 -31.07 1.30 10.97
CA TRP A 32 -30.64 2.42 10.14
C TRP A 32 -31.79 2.96 9.28
N SER A 33 -31.67 4.21 8.84
CA SER A 33 -32.57 4.72 7.80
C SER A 33 -32.23 4.08 6.45
N THR A 34 -33.24 3.86 5.61
CA THR A 34 -33.06 3.33 4.26
C THR A 34 -32.07 4.15 3.43
N GLY A 35 -32.09 5.48 3.56
CA GLY A 35 -31.13 6.37 2.90
C GLY A 35 -29.70 6.26 3.45
N HIS A 36 -29.50 5.92 4.72
CA HIS A 36 -28.17 5.61 5.25
C HIS A 36 -27.69 4.26 4.75
N THR A 37 -28.51 3.21 4.87
CA THR A 37 -28.19 1.86 4.39
C THR A 37 -27.84 1.86 2.91
N SER A 38 -28.62 2.54 2.08
CA SER A 38 -28.34 2.65 0.64
C SER A 38 -26.99 3.30 0.35
N ARG A 39 -26.58 4.32 1.11
CA ARG A 39 -25.26 4.94 0.95
C ARG A 39 -24.13 4.00 1.32
N ILE A 40 -24.27 3.24 2.42
CA ILE A 40 -23.27 2.26 2.85
C ILE A 40 -23.16 1.11 1.83
N VAL A 41 -24.30 0.62 1.32
CA VAL A 41 -24.34 -0.38 0.24
C VAL A 41 -23.64 0.16 -1.01
N SER A 42 -23.97 1.37 -1.47
CA SER A 42 -23.30 1.95 -2.63
C SER A 42 -21.78 2.13 -2.43
N ASP A 43 -21.32 2.53 -1.25
CA ASP A 43 -19.88 2.64 -0.94
C ASP A 43 -19.20 1.26 -0.95
N LEU A 44 -19.77 0.24 -0.29
CA LEU A 44 -19.22 -1.11 -0.28
C LEU A 44 -19.23 -1.77 -1.67
N GLU A 45 -20.23 -1.50 -2.50
CA GLU A 45 -20.29 -1.95 -3.90
C GLU A 45 -19.22 -1.24 -4.76
N ALA A 46 -19.03 0.07 -4.57
CA ALA A 46 -17.98 0.84 -5.21
C ALA A 46 -16.56 0.43 -4.79
N ARG A 47 -16.42 -0.17 -3.59
CA ARG A 47 -15.20 -0.84 -3.09
C ARG A 47 -15.09 -2.29 -3.52
N GLY A 48 -16.19 -2.95 -3.86
CA GLY A 48 -16.22 -4.30 -4.42
C GLY A 48 -16.36 -5.38 -3.37
N CYS A 49 -16.62 -5.00 -2.11
CA CYS A 49 -16.79 -5.91 -0.99
C CYS A 49 -18.15 -6.61 -0.98
N ILE A 50 -19.11 -6.06 -1.71
CA ILE A 50 -20.44 -6.64 -1.90
C ILE A 50 -20.83 -6.60 -3.37
N ARG A 51 -21.84 -7.40 -3.72
CA ARG A 51 -22.53 -7.33 -5.01
C ARG A 51 -24.00 -7.07 -4.78
N THR A 52 -24.61 -6.38 -5.72
CA THR A 52 -26.05 -6.15 -5.70
C THR A 52 -26.72 -6.68 -6.96
N THR A 53 -27.95 -7.15 -6.80
CA THR A 53 -28.79 -7.67 -7.88
C THR A 53 -30.18 -7.04 -7.78
N GLU A 54 -30.79 -6.75 -8.92
CA GLU A 54 -32.16 -6.26 -8.95
C GLU A 54 -33.12 -7.46 -9.00
N SER A 55 -34.06 -7.51 -8.06
CA SER A 55 -35.15 -8.48 -8.01
C SER A 55 -36.48 -7.75 -7.93
N GLY A 56 -37.08 -7.50 -9.10
CA GLY A 56 -38.32 -6.72 -9.22
C GLY A 56 -38.12 -5.25 -8.83
N ARG A 57 -38.68 -4.87 -7.67
CA ARG A 57 -38.53 -3.51 -7.09
C ARG A 57 -37.53 -3.45 -5.95
N HIS A 58 -36.86 -4.55 -5.65
CA HIS A 58 -35.94 -4.67 -4.52
C HIS A 58 -34.53 -4.88 -5.02
N LYS A 59 -33.62 -4.03 -4.52
CA LYS A 59 -32.18 -4.22 -4.65
C LYS A 59 -31.72 -5.18 -3.55
N LEU A 60 -31.23 -6.35 -3.96
CA LEU A 60 -30.71 -7.39 -3.10
C LEU A 60 -29.19 -7.25 -2.96
N THR A 61 -28.66 -7.64 -1.81
CA THR A 61 -27.27 -7.41 -1.40
C THR A 61 -26.65 -8.70 -0.90
N LYS A 62 -25.42 -9.02 -1.32
CA LYS A 62 -24.63 -10.13 -0.78
C LYS A 62 -23.15 -9.80 -0.74
N LEU A 63 -22.37 -10.52 0.08
CA LEU A 63 -20.92 -10.43 0.08
C LEU A 63 -20.34 -10.79 -1.30
N SER A 64 -19.26 -10.14 -1.67
CA SER A 64 -18.48 -10.51 -2.85
C SER A 64 -17.55 -11.69 -2.54
N ASP A 65 -17.20 -12.46 -3.57
CA ASP A 65 -16.28 -13.61 -3.44
C ASP A 65 -14.79 -13.20 -3.48
N ILE A 66 -14.45 -11.94 -3.21
CA ILE A 66 -13.03 -11.56 -3.15
C ILE A 66 -12.39 -12.15 -1.89
N GLU A 67 -11.17 -12.67 -2.04
CA GLU A 67 -10.44 -13.37 -0.98
C GLU A 67 -10.45 -12.67 0.39
N PRO A 68 -10.12 -11.36 0.53
CA PRO A 68 -10.12 -10.72 1.85
C PRO A 68 -11.50 -10.64 2.50
N VAL A 69 -12.59 -10.56 1.71
CA VAL A 69 -13.96 -10.55 2.23
C VAL A 69 -14.39 -11.94 2.67
N ALA A 70 -14.02 -12.98 1.90
CA ALA A 70 -14.28 -14.37 2.28
C ALA A 70 -13.53 -14.75 3.56
N GLN A 71 -12.27 -14.32 3.70
CA GLN A 71 -11.49 -14.54 4.93
C GLN A 71 -12.09 -13.79 6.13
N LEU A 72 -12.53 -12.54 5.92
CA LEU A 72 -13.20 -11.77 6.97
C LEU A 72 -14.52 -12.42 7.40
N GLN A 73 -15.32 -12.89 6.44
CA GLN A 73 -16.55 -13.63 6.72
C GLN A 73 -16.26 -14.88 7.55
N ALA A 74 -15.29 -15.70 7.16
CA ALA A 74 -14.92 -16.90 7.90
C ALA A 74 -14.54 -16.57 9.35
N LEU A 75 -13.73 -15.53 9.55
CA LEU A 75 -13.30 -15.09 10.88
C LEU A 75 -14.47 -14.57 11.72
N MET A 76 -15.36 -13.76 11.14
CA MET A 76 -16.55 -13.23 11.83
C MET A 76 -17.53 -14.33 12.21
N THR A 77 -17.67 -15.36 11.37
CA THR A 77 -18.51 -16.53 11.68
C THR A 77 -17.90 -17.37 12.80
N GLU A 78 -16.59 -17.61 12.76
CA GLU A 78 -15.88 -18.40 13.79
C GLU A 78 -15.87 -17.70 15.15
N TYR A 79 -15.64 -16.38 15.17
CA TYR A 79 -15.54 -15.57 16.38
C TYR A 79 -16.72 -14.59 16.52
N GLY A 80 -17.95 -15.07 16.29
CA GLY A 80 -19.16 -14.21 16.29
C GLY A 80 -19.49 -13.49 17.60
N HIS A 81 -18.78 -13.79 18.69
CA HIS A 81 -18.87 -13.08 19.97
C HIS A 81 -17.96 -11.84 20.05
N VAL A 82 -17.01 -11.69 19.11
CA VAL A 82 -16.08 -10.57 19.04
C VAL A 82 -16.72 -9.42 18.26
N ASP A 83 -16.73 -8.22 18.83
CA ASP A 83 -17.20 -7.01 18.13
C ASP A 83 -16.14 -6.50 17.13
N PHE A 84 -16.00 -7.24 16.02
CA PHE A 84 -15.09 -6.86 14.94
C PHE A 84 -15.36 -5.46 14.39
N PRO A 85 -16.63 -5.02 14.16
CA PRO A 85 -16.87 -3.66 13.71
C PRO A 85 -16.26 -2.58 14.61
N GLN A 86 -16.38 -2.71 15.94
CA GLN A 86 -15.80 -1.74 16.86
C GLN A 86 -14.26 -1.78 16.91
N LEU A 87 -13.69 -2.99 16.86
CA LEU A 87 -12.25 -3.23 17.05
C LEU A 87 -11.42 -2.99 15.79
N VAL A 88 -11.96 -3.39 14.65
CA VAL A 88 -11.24 -3.46 13.37
C VAL A 88 -11.54 -2.25 12.49
N ALA A 89 -12.67 -1.54 12.65
CA ALA A 89 -12.98 -0.42 11.77
C ALA A 89 -11.91 0.70 11.78
N GLY A 90 -11.79 1.37 10.63
CA GLY A 90 -10.99 2.57 10.48
C GLY A 90 -9.52 2.36 10.85
N SER A 91 -9.05 3.09 11.87
CA SER A 91 -7.68 2.97 12.40
C SER A 91 -7.32 1.56 12.87
N GLY A 92 -8.30 0.71 13.19
CA GLY A 92 -8.05 -0.70 13.54
C GLY A 92 -7.47 -1.47 12.35
N LEU A 93 -8.12 -1.41 11.18
CA LEU A 93 -7.66 -2.02 9.92
C LEU A 93 -6.28 -1.48 9.54
N ARG A 94 -6.10 -0.15 9.65
CA ARG A 94 -4.81 0.48 9.38
C ARG A 94 -3.71 -0.04 10.29
N LEU A 95 -3.98 -0.24 11.58
CA LEU A 95 -3.01 -0.81 12.50
C LEU A 95 -2.72 -2.30 12.20
N LEU A 96 -3.77 -3.06 11.92
CA LEU A 96 -3.69 -4.50 11.60
C LEU A 96 -2.88 -4.77 10.33
N TYR A 97 -2.94 -3.88 9.34
CA TYR A 97 -2.12 -3.93 8.13
C TYR A 97 -0.62 -4.14 8.46
N TYR A 98 -0.11 -3.43 9.47
CA TYR A 98 1.30 -3.46 9.87
C TYR A 98 1.62 -4.48 10.98
N LEU A 99 0.64 -5.27 11.43
CA LEU A 99 0.84 -6.36 12.39
C LEU A 99 1.05 -7.72 11.69
N ASP A 100 1.62 -7.70 10.48
CA ASP A 100 2.15 -8.89 9.79
C ASP A 100 3.37 -9.50 10.51
N ARG A 101 4.06 -8.69 11.31
CA ARG A 101 5.21 -9.06 12.13
C ARG A 101 5.11 -8.38 13.49
N ARG A 102 5.86 -8.91 14.47
CA ARG A 102 5.96 -8.29 15.80
C ARG A 102 6.49 -6.86 15.69
N ARG A 103 5.83 -5.89 16.32
CA ARG A 103 6.24 -4.47 16.30
C ARG A 103 5.98 -3.79 17.63
N THR A 104 6.77 -2.77 17.94
CA THR A 104 6.52 -1.87 19.06
C THR A 104 5.44 -0.85 18.73
N ALA A 105 4.85 -0.23 19.76
CA ALA A 105 3.88 0.85 19.55
C ALA A 105 4.49 2.08 18.84
N THR A 106 5.80 2.33 19.02
CA THR A 106 6.51 3.41 18.34
C THR A 106 6.63 3.14 16.85
N GLU A 107 7.11 1.94 16.48
CA GLU A 107 7.20 1.53 15.08
C GLU A 107 5.83 1.56 14.41
N LEU A 108 4.78 1.06 15.09
CA LEU A 108 3.41 1.11 14.58
C LEU A 108 2.93 2.55 14.34
N ALA A 109 3.21 3.47 15.26
CA ALA A 109 2.86 4.88 15.07
C ALA A 109 3.59 5.51 13.87
N GLU A 110 4.85 5.15 13.67
CA GLU A 110 5.66 5.64 12.54
C GLU A 110 5.14 5.11 11.20
N VAL A 111 4.91 3.81 11.07
CA VAL A 111 4.50 3.21 9.77
C VAL A 111 3.02 3.45 9.45
N SER A 112 2.17 3.56 10.47
CA SER A 112 0.73 3.78 10.27
C SER A 112 0.33 5.24 10.26
N ASP A 113 1.25 6.21 10.43
CA ASP A 113 0.93 7.65 10.55
C ASP A 113 -0.16 7.96 11.60
N LEU A 114 -0.44 7.04 12.52
CA LEU A 114 -1.41 7.21 13.59
C LEU A 114 -0.71 7.86 14.78
N SER A 115 -1.44 8.74 15.48
CA SER A 115 -0.92 9.28 16.74
C SER A 115 -0.65 8.16 17.74
N ARG A 116 0.43 8.28 18.52
CA ARG A 116 0.78 7.29 19.56
C ARG A 116 -0.40 6.99 20.49
N ALA A 117 -1.17 8.00 20.86
CA ALA A 117 -2.38 7.84 21.67
C ALA A 117 -3.42 6.93 21.00
N THR A 118 -3.65 7.10 19.70
CA THR A 118 -4.54 6.24 18.92
C THR A 118 -4.02 4.82 18.84
N VAL A 119 -2.72 4.64 18.59
CA VAL A 119 -2.08 3.32 18.56
C VAL A 119 -2.25 2.60 19.89
N TYR A 120 -1.89 3.23 21.01
CA TYR A 120 -2.05 2.61 22.34
C TYR A 120 -3.50 2.28 22.66
N ARG A 121 -4.45 3.16 22.34
CA ARG A 121 -5.88 2.89 22.53
C ARG A 121 -6.29 1.63 21.77
N ARG A 122 -5.96 1.54 20.47
CA ARG A 122 -6.31 0.38 19.64
C ARG A 122 -5.62 -0.90 20.09
N LEU A 123 -4.34 -0.84 20.47
CA LEU A 123 -3.64 -1.99 21.03
C LEU A 123 -4.30 -2.47 22.33
N ASN A 124 -4.69 -1.57 23.22
CA ASN A 124 -5.39 -1.93 24.45
C ASN A 124 -6.76 -2.58 24.16
N ASP A 125 -7.53 -2.02 23.23
CA ASP A 125 -8.84 -2.57 22.83
C ASP A 125 -8.68 -4.00 22.28
N LEU A 126 -7.72 -4.22 21.37
CA LEU A 126 -7.42 -5.54 20.79
C LEU A 126 -6.87 -6.52 21.83
N GLN A 127 -6.03 -6.05 22.76
CA GLN A 127 -5.44 -6.89 23.80
C GLN A 127 -6.49 -7.32 24.84
N ALA A 128 -7.45 -6.45 25.17
CA ALA A 128 -8.50 -6.73 26.14
C ALA A 128 -9.38 -7.93 25.75
N VAL A 129 -9.51 -8.19 24.45
CA VAL A 129 -10.27 -9.33 23.90
C VAL A 129 -9.38 -10.47 23.39
N GLY A 130 -8.07 -10.38 23.62
CA GLY A 130 -7.13 -11.44 23.24
C GLY A 130 -6.85 -11.57 21.74
N ILE A 131 -7.08 -10.52 20.94
CA ILE A 131 -6.71 -10.52 19.51
C ILE A 131 -5.18 -10.41 19.35
N ILE A 132 -4.54 -9.59 20.18
CA ILE A 132 -3.10 -9.42 20.18
C ILE A 132 -2.48 -9.83 21.51
N GLY A 133 -1.25 -10.31 21.44
CA GLY A 133 -0.37 -10.51 22.58
C GLY A 133 0.63 -9.37 22.75
N LYS A 134 1.23 -9.28 23.93
CA LYS A 134 2.34 -8.37 24.20
C LYS A 134 3.49 -9.13 24.86
N SER A 135 4.66 -9.08 24.26
CA SER A 135 5.90 -9.59 24.83
C SER A 135 6.93 -8.45 24.93
N LYS A 136 7.34 -8.13 26.15
CA LYS A 136 8.14 -6.93 26.45
C LYS A 136 7.43 -5.66 25.93
N SER A 137 8.00 -5.02 24.92
CA SER A 137 7.47 -3.83 24.24
C SER A 137 6.84 -4.12 22.89
N HIS A 138 6.83 -5.37 22.44
CA HIS A 138 6.36 -5.77 21.12
C HIS A 138 4.96 -6.37 21.20
N TYR A 139 4.16 -6.08 20.19
CA TYR A 139 2.81 -6.56 19.97
C TYR A 139 2.78 -7.45 18.73
N GLU A 140 1.96 -8.49 18.77
CA GLU A 140 1.75 -9.44 17.68
C GLU A 140 0.34 -10.00 17.72
N LEU A 141 -0.18 -10.45 16.58
CA LEU A 141 -1.46 -11.16 16.53
C LEU A 141 -1.32 -12.53 17.18
N ASN A 142 -2.30 -12.91 18.00
CA ASN A 142 -2.38 -14.28 18.50
C ASN A 142 -2.81 -15.22 17.37
N ASP A 143 -2.38 -16.49 17.41
CA ASP A 143 -2.62 -17.48 16.33
C ASP A 143 -4.06 -17.51 15.77
N PRO A 144 -5.13 -17.49 16.61
CA PRO A 144 -6.51 -17.48 16.13
C PRO A 144 -6.85 -16.30 15.19
N PHE A 145 -6.15 -15.17 15.38
CA PHE A 145 -6.40 -13.91 14.68
C PHE A 145 -5.27 -13.52 13.74
N SER A 146 -4.28 -14.39 13.51
CA SER A 146 -3.14 -14.15 12.62
C SER A 146 -3.55 -13.70 11.21
N LYS A 147 -4.71 -14.13 10.73
CA LYS A 147 -5.29 -13.74 9.42
C LYS A 147 -5.76 -12.28 9.35
N LEU A 148 -5.93 -11.57 10.46
CA LEU A 148 -6.40 -10.18 10.42
C LEU A 148 -5.46 -9.25 9.65
N SER A 149 -4.14 -9.49 9.73
CA SER A 149 -3.17 -8.71 8.97
C SER A 149 -3.29 -8.98 7.46
N SER A 150 -3.42 -10.25 7.04
CA SER A 150 -3.61 -10.60 5.64
C SER A 150 -4.93 -10.06 5.08
N ILE A 151 -6.00 -10.07 5.88
CA ILE A 151 -7.29 -9.45 5.52
C ILE A 151 -7.11 -7.94 5.32
N ALA A 152 -6.48 -7.24 6.26
CA ALA A 152 -6.26 -5.80 6.17
C ALA A 152 -5.42 -5.41 4.94
N ARG A 153 -4.33 -6.15 4.69
CA ARG A 153 -3.48 -6.00 3.49
C ARG A 153 -4.25 -6.30 2.21
N GLY A 154 -5.00 -7.40 2.17
CA GLY A 154 -5.80 -7.77 1.00
C GLY A 154 -6.91 -6.77 0.67
N LEU A 155 -7.54 -6.16 1.68
CA LEU A 155 -8.52 -5.09 1.48
C LEU A 155 -7.87 -3.83 0.91
N ALA A 156 -6.72 -3.40 1.46
CA ALA A 156 -5.98 -2.25 0.94
C ALA A 156 -5.53 -2.48 -0.51
N HIS A 157 -4.93 -3.63 -0.80
CA HIS A 157 -4.54 -4.03 -2.16
C HIS A 157 -5.72 -4.00 -3.14
N HIS A 158 -6.88 -4.53 -2.72
CA HIS A 158 -8.07 -4.49 -3.56
C HIS A 158 -8.56 -3.05 -3.82
N GLU A 159 -8.54 -2.19 -2.80
CA GLU A 159 -8.90 -0.78 -2.94
C GLU A 159 -7.96 -0.06 -3.92
N HIS A 160 -6.63 -0.21 -3.77
CA HIS A 160 -5.63 0.39 -4.68
C HIS A 160 -5.81 -0.09 -6.11
N ARG A 161 -5.93 -1.41 -6.30
CA ARG A 161 -6.09 -2.00 -7.63
C ARG A 161 -7.35 -1.48 -8.31
N ARG A 162 -8.49 -1.46 -7.61
CA ARG A 162 -9.73 -0.90 -8.18
C ARG A 162 -9.60 0.59 -8.47
N GLU A 163 -8.91 1.34 -7.62
CA GLU A 163 -8.72 2.76 -7.83
C GLU A 163 -7.91 3.05 -9.10
N ALA A 164 -6.80 2.35 -9.27
CA ALA A 164 -5.96 2.44 -10.45
C ALA A 164 -6.69 1.94 -11.71
N GLU A 165 -7.40 0.80 -11.64
CA GLU A 165 -8.12 0.20 -12.78
C GLU A 165 -9.29 1.09 -13.28
N ARG A 166 -9.81 2.00 -12.46
CA ARG A 166 -10.81 3.00 -12.91
C ARG A 166 -10.19 4.07 -13.84
N ARG A 167 -8.87 4.20 -13.86
CA ARG A 167 -8.15 5.29 -14.54
C ARG A 167 -7.16 4.79 -15.58
N ALA A 168 -6.64 3.59 -15.40
CA ALA A 168 -5.57 3.02 -16.21
C ALA A 168 -5.89 1.58 -16.60
N ASP A 169 -5.43 1.20 -17.79
CA ASP A 169 -5.48 -0.17 -18.26
C ASP A 169 -4.23 -0.95 -17.80
N ARG A 170 -4.38 -2.28 -17.67
CA ARG A 170 -3.28 -3.21 -17.37
C ARG A 170 -2.45 -2.82 -16.15
N VAL A 171 -3.13 -2.38 -15.10
CA VAL A 171 -2.53 -2.01 -13.82
C VAL A 171 -1.78 -3.19 -13.23
N ASN A 172 -0.55 -2.93 -12.78
CA ASN A 172 0.23 -3.85 -11.97
C ASN A 172 0.81 -3.10 -10.76
N ILE A 173 0.34 -3.39 -9.56
CA ILE A 173 0.88 -2.84 -8.31
C ILE A 173 2.27 -3.43 -8.09
N LEU A 174 3.24 -2.58 -7.77
CA LEU A 174 4.66 -2.93 -7.58
C LEU A 174 5.12 -2.76 -6.13
N TRP A 175 4.50 -1.83 -5.40
CA TRP A 175 4.77 -1.56 -3.99
C TRP A 175 3.56 -0.85 -3.40
N GLU A 176 3.24 -1.09 -2.12
CA GLU A 176 2.12 -0.43 -1.46
C GLU A 176 2.26 -0.38 0.07
N THR A 177 1.70 0.68 0.65
CA THR A 177 1.40 0.79 2.09
C THR A 177 -0.11 0.72 2.28
N HIS A 178 -0.65 1.13 3.43
CA HIS A 178 -2.11 1.26 3.56
C HIS A 178 -2.72 2.41 2.73
N GLU A 179 -1.94 3.42 2.34
CA GLU A 179 -2.47 4.66 1.73
C GLU A 179 -1.77 5.08 0.44
N GLU A 180 -0.60 4.51 0.15
CA GLU A 180 0.21 4.86 -1.02
C GLU A 180 0.54 3.60 -1.80
N TYR A 181 0.67 3.74 -3.12
CA TYR A 181 1.05 2.62 -3.96
C TYR A 181 1.77 3.08 -5.23
N LEU A 182 2.72 2.26 -5.66
CA LEU A 182 3.44 2.36 -6.92
C LEU A 182 2.86 1.32 -7.87
N PHE A 183 2.55 1.72 -9.10
CA PHE A 183 2.05 0.78 -10.10
C PHE A 183 2.56 1.10 -11.50
N ALA A 184 2.55 0.08 -12.35
CA ALA A 184 2.80 0.21 -13.77
C ALA A 184 1.50 0.14 -14.58
N SER A 185 1.44 0.87 -15.70
CA SER A 185 0.33 0.86 -16.65
C SER A 185 0.81 1.16 -18.07
N ASP A 186 0.00 0.76 -19.06
CA ASP A 186 0.18 1.13 -20.46
C ASP A 186 -0.52 2.47 -20.81
N SER A 187 -1.32 3.02 -19.89
CA SER A 187 -2.06 4.27 -20.06
C SER A 187 -1.22 5.48 -19.65
N GLU A 188 -1.46 6.61 -20.32
CA GLU A 188 -0.98 7.91 -19.86
C GLU A 188 -2.03 8.55 -18.96
N LEU A 189 -1.62 8.89 -17.74
CA LEU A 189 -2.44 9.58 -16.75
C LEU A 189 -1.96 11.02 -16.59
N ASP A 190 -2.92 11.95 -16.58
CA ASP A 190 -2.71 13.38 -16.32
C ASP A 190 -3.78 13.84 -15.33
N ARG A 191 -3.66 13.41 -14.06
CA ARG A 191 -4.66 13.69 -13.01
C ARG A 191 -4.05 13.79 -11.62
N ASP A 192 -4.67 14.65 -10.81
CA ASP A 192 -4.39 14.84 -9.40
C ASP A 192 -4.33 13.50 -8.63
N GLY A 193 -3.32 13.37 -7.77
CA GLY A 193 -3.07 12.20 -6.92
C GLY A 193 -2.22 11.11 -7.58
N PHE A 194 -2.04 11.11 -8.91
CA PHE A 194 -1.24 10.13 -9.65
C PHE A 194 0.00 10.78 -10.26
N PHE A 195 1.15 10.62 -9.62
CA PHE A 195 2.39 11.23 -10.07
C PHE A 195 3.18 10.29 -10.98
N LEU A 196 3.58 10.78 -12.15
CA LEU A 196 4.52 10.06 -13.01
C LEU A 196 5.82 9.78 -12.25
N THR A 197 6.39 8.59 -12.40
CA THR A 197 7.63 8.17 -11.74
C THR A 197 8.39 7.13 -12.58
N GLY A 198 9.47 6.60 -12.02
CA GLY A 198 10.33 5.59 -12.64
C GLY A 198 11.07 6.11 -13.87
N PRO A 199 11.59 5.22 -14.73
CA PRO A 199 12.46 5.59 -15.84
C PRO A 199 11.91 6.67 -16.79
N SER A 200 10.58 6.81 -16.93
CA SER A 200 9.98 7.81 -17.82
C SER A 200 10.15 9.24 -17.31
N LEU A 201 10.27 9.45 -15.99
CA LEU A 201 10.42 10.78 -15.39
C LEU A 201 11.85 11.32 -15.53
N PHE A 202 12.84 10.48 -15.82
CA PHE A 202 14.25 10.89 -15.94
C PHE A 202 14.51 11.92 -17.04
N ALA A 203 13.64 11.97 -18.06
CA ALA A 203 13.72 12.99 -19.11
C ALA A 203 13.54 14.42 -18.56
N GLU A 204 12.82 14.60 -17.44
CA GLU A 204 12.68 15.91 -16.78
C GLU A 204 13.97 16.38 -16.10
N PHE A 205 14.94 15.47 -15.93
CA PHE A 205 16.26 15.72 -15.34
C PHE A 205 17.38 15.69 -16.40
N ASP A 206 17.03 15.88 -17.68
CA ASP A 206 17.93 15.79 -18.84
C ASP A 206 18.59 14.41 -19.03
N ILE A 207 17.95 13.34 -18.54
CA ILE A 207 18.40 11.95 -18.72
C ILE A 207 17.31 11.18 -19.50
N PRO A 208 17.15 11.43 -20.82
CA PRO A 208 16.11 10.78 -21.62
C PRO A 208 16.43 9.30 -21.85
N LEU A 209 15.95 8.45 -20.93
CA LEU A 209 16.14 7.00 -20.99
C LEU A 209 15.28 6.36 -22.09
N LEU A 210 15.83 5.34 -22.75
CA LEU A 210 15.06 4.50 -23.66
C LEU A 210 14.13 3.58 -22.87
N THR A 211 12.90 4.04 -22.63
CA THR A 211 11.88 3.28 -21.91
C THR A 211 11.01 2.47 -22.87
N ARG A 212 10.45 1.36 -22.37
CA ARG A 212 9.35 0.67 -23.06
C ARG A 212 8.08 1.52 -22.88
N ASN A 213 7.03 1.28 -23.68
CA ASN A 213 5.71 1.94 -23.57
C ASN A 213 4.97 1.71 -22.22
N ARG A 214 5.64 1.23 -21.18
CA ARG A 214 5.09 1.00 -19.86
C ARG A 214 5.50 2.14 -18.94
N ARG A 215 4.50 2.85 -18.42
CA ARG A 215 4.67 3.98 -17.52
C ARG A 215 4.48 3.53 -16.08
N HIS A 216 5.03 4.31 -15.16
CA HIS A 216 4.93 4.04 -13.73
C HIS A 216 4.37 5.28 -13.04
N TYR A 217 3.48 5.03 -12.09
CA TYR A 217 2.79 6.07 -11.34
C TYR A 217 2.85 5.76 -9.85
N PHE A 218 3.07 6.80 -9.07
CA PHE A 218 2.98 6.76 -7.62
C PHE A 218 1.71 7.49 -7.19
N HIS A 219 0.87 6.83 -6.40
CA HIS A 219 -0.30 7.45 -5.80
C HIS A 219 -0.04 7.81 -4.34
N SER A 220 -0.30 9.06 -3.98
CA SER A 220 -0.22 9.54 -2.60
C SER A 220 -0.94 10.87 -2.44
N ASP A 221 -1.71 11.01 -1.36
CA ASP A 221 -2.30 12.30 -0.97
C ASP A 221 -1.33 13.19 -0.16
N ARG A 222 -0.12 12.69 0.14
CA ARG A 222 0.84 13.31 1.06
C ARG A 222 1.86 14.20 0.35
N ILE A 223 2.05 13.97 -0.94
CA ILE A 223 3.05 14.67 -1.75
C ILE A 223 2.35 15.47 -2.87
N THR A 224 3.05 16.44 -3.42
CA THR A 224 2.59 17.23 -4.57
C THR A 224 3.37 16.93 -5.85
N GLY A 225 4.37 16.04 -5.76
CA GLY A 225 5.23 15.61 -6.84
C GLY A 225 6.28 14.63 -6.32
N VAL A 226 6.90 13.87 -7.23
CA VAL A 226 7.96 12.91 -6.90
C VAL A 226 9.29 13.66 -6.81
N SER A 227 9.95 13.61 -5.64
CA SER A 227 11.30 14.18 -5.51
C SER A 227 12.35 13.31 -6.20
N SER A 228 13.53 13.84 -6.51
CA SER A 228 14.63 13.07 -7.11
C SER A 228 15.03 11.88 -6.22
N ALA A 229 14.97 12.03 -4.89
CA ALA A 229 15.25 10.94 -3.95
C ALA A 229 14.15 9.86 -3.96
N ASP A 230 12.87 10.26 -4.10
CA ASP A 230 11.77 9.32 -4.29
C ASP A 230 11.89 8.58 -5.62
N LEU A 231 12.28 9.29 -6.69
CA LEU A 231 12.47 8.72 -8.01
C LEU A 231 13.55 7.63 -8.00
N VAL A 232 14.66 7.83 -7.27
CA VAL A 232 15.67 6.78 -7.04
C VAL A 232 15.03 5.55 -6.38
N CYS A 233 14.29 5.74 -5.28
CA CYS A 233 13.66 4.64 -4.55
C CYS A 233 12.63 3.91 -5.41
N HIS A 234 11.73 4.64 -6.08
CA HIS A 234 10.72 4.09 -6.98
C HIS A 234 11.35 3.31 -8.14
N THR A 235 12.45 3.81 -8.71
CA THR A 235 13.16 3.14 -9.81
C THR A 235 13.71 1.79 -9.36
N LEU A 236 14.30 1.71 -8.16
CA LEU A 236 14.79 0.45 -7.59
C LEU A 236 13.68 -0.51 -7.17
N LEU A 237 12.52 -0.01 -6.74
CA LEU A 237 11.33 -0.82 -6.46
C LEU A 237 10.71 -1.41 -7.74
N ILE A 238 10.87 -0.74 -8.88
CA ILE A 238 10.43 -1.28 -10.19
C ILE A 238 11.33 -2.43 -10.61
N ASP A 239 12.66 -2.23 -10.53
CA ASP A 239 13.67 -3.24 -10.84
C ASP A 239 15.01 -2.80 -10.23
N ASP A 240 15.82 -3.74 -9.76
CA ASP A 240 17.10 -3.49 -9.09
C ASP A 240 18.31 -4.04 -9.87
N ASP A 241 18.12 -4.38 -11.15
CA ASP A 241 19.20 -4.83 -12.03
C ASP A 241 20.29 -3.76 -12.27
N SER A 242 21.36 -4.15 -12.97
CA SER A 242 22.48 -3.27 -13.29
C SER A 242 22.07 -2.01 -14.06
N ARG A 243 21.06 -2.09 -14.93
CA ARG A 243 20.57 -0.95 -15.71
C ARG A 243 19.83 0.04 -14.81
N TYR A 244 18.90 -0.42 -13.98
CA TYR A 244 18.15 0.46 -13.08
C TYR A 244 19.03 1.08 -12.00
N ARG A 245 20.03 0.34 -11.50
CA ARG A 245 21.07 0.90 -10.62
C ARG A 245 21.89 1.98 -11.34
N THR A 246 22.26 1.78 -12.60
CA THR A 246 22.95 2.80 -13.40
C THR A 246 22.11 4.06 -13.57
N TYR A 247 20.80 3.92 -13.82
CA TYR A 247 19.89 5.07 -13.87
C TYR A 247 19.91 5.85 -12.55
N CYS A 248 19.81 5.16 -11.43
CA CYS A 248 19.88 5.79 -10.12
C CYS A 248 21.21 6.53 -9.89
N LEU A 249 22.35 5.95 -10.28
CA LEU A 249 23.66 6.62 -10.20
C LEU A 249 23.69 7.93 -11.01
N LEU A 250 23.17 7.92 -12.23
CA LEU A 250 23.08 9.12 -13.08
C LEU A 250 22.27 10.22 -12.40
N LEU A 251 21.10 9.88 -11.86
CA LEU A 251 20.22 10.85 -11.20
C LEU A 251 20.82 11.38 -9.89
N ILE A 252 21.41 10.50 -9.06
CA ILE A 252 22.09 10.90 -7.82
C ILE A 252 23.18 11.93 -8.13
N GLN A 253 23.97 11.67 -9.17
CA GLN A 253 25.04 12.58 -9.57
C GLN A 253 24.53 13.88 -10.19
N ARG A 254 23.55 13.81 -11.12
CA ARG A 254 22.96 14.97 -11.81
C ARG A 254 22.38 15.96 -10.81
N GLU A 255 21.57 15.46 -9.89
CA GLU A 255 20.85 16.26 -8.91
C GLU A 255 21.65 16.50 -7.63
N THR A 256 22.85 15.93 -7.52
CA THR A 256 23.72 16.02 -6.33
C THR A 256 22.95 15.63 -5.04
N ILE A 257 22.22 14.51 -5.09
CA ILE A 257 21.30 14.13 -4.01
C ILE A 257 22.09 13.74 -2.76
N GLY A 258 21.79 14.38 -1.63
CA GLY A 258 22.47 14.12 -0.36
C GLY A 258 22.14 12.75 0.24
N TRP A 259 23.15 12.10 0.81
CA TRP A 259 23.03 10.81 1.50
C TRP A 259 21.93 10.78 2.57
N THR A 260 21.83 11.81 3.41
CA THR A 260 20.82 11.88 4.47
C THR A 260 19.40 11.78 3.90
N THR A 261 19.12 12.52 2.82
CA THR A 261 17.81 12.49 2.15
C THR A 261 17.54 11.13 1.53
N LEU A 262 18.49 10.56 0.77
CA LEU A 262 18.34 9.22 0.19
C LEU A 262 18.10 8.16 1.27
N ARG A 263 18.85 8.21 2.37
CA ARG A 263 18.71 7.27 3.49
C ARG A 263 17.35 7.35 4.15
N GLU A 264 16.83 8.56 4.36
CA GLU A 264 15.51 8.76 4.95
C GLU A 264 14.40 8.21 4.05
N ARG A 265 14.47 8.47 2.74
CA ARG A 265 13.51 7.93 1.77
C ARG A 265 13.63 6.41 1.61
N ALA A 266 14.85 5.88 1.53
CA ALA A 266 15.10 4.44 1.47
C ALA A 266 14.43 3.70 2.63
N LYS A 267 14.62 4.19 3.87
CA LYS A 267 14.01 3.61 5.08
C LYS A 267 12.49 3.63 5.06
N TYR A 268 11.89 4.65 4.44
CA TYR A 268 10.44 4.77 4.30
C TYR A 268 9.89 3.66 3.41
N TYR A 269 10.44 3.52 2.20
CA TYR A 269 9.99 2.54 1.22
C TYR A 269 10.33 1.09 1.61
N GLU A 270 11.48 0.87 2.24
CA GLU A 270 11.97 -0.45 2.69
C GLU A 270 11.01 -1.17 3.64
N GLN A 271 10.15 -0.43 4.36
CA GLN A 271 9.21 -1.05 5.31
C GLN A 271 8.27 -2.08 4.67
N GLU A 272 7.93 -1.87 3.39
CA GLU A 272 7.02 -2.70 2.61
C GLU A 272 7.67 -3.20 1.30
N ALA A 273 9.00 -3.12 1.20
CA ALA A 273 9.73 -3.60 0.03
C ALA A 273 10.18 -5.05 0.22
N ASP A 274 10.20 -5.82 -0.88
CA ASP A 274 10.76 -7.17 -0.92
C ASP A 274 12.29 -7.19 -1.13
N ILE A 275 12.91 -6.01 -1.23
CA ILE A 275 14.35 -5.81 -1.44
C ILE A 275 14.96 -5.02 -0.28
N ASP A 276 16.26 -5.23 -0.05
CA ASP A 276 17.06 -4.48 0.93
C ASP A 276 17.46 -3.11 0.35
N LEU A 277 16.46 -2.24 0.20
CA LEU A 277 16.58 -0.96 -0.50
C LEU A 277 17.63 -0.04 0.15
N LEU A 278 17.72 -0.04 1.47
CA LEU A 278 18.71 0.77 2.19
C LEU A 278 20.13 0.30 1.91
N THR A 279 20.37 -1.02 1.88
CA THR A 279 21.68 -1.55 1.51
C THR A 279 22.03 -1.21 0.07
N ILE A 280 21.09 -1.39 -0.87
CA ILE A 280 21.30 -1.04 -2.28
C ILE A 280 21.69 0.43 -2.41
N ILE A 281 20.96 1.35 -1.79
CA ILE A 281 21.26 2.79 -1.85
C ILE A 281 22.61 3.11 -1.19
N THR A 282 22.95 2.43 -0.09
CA THR A 282 24.27 2.57 0.56
C THR A 282 25.39 2.18 -0.42
N ASP A 283 25.22 1.08 -1.15
CA ASP A 283 26.19 0.62 -2.14
C ASP A 283 26.33 1.60 -3.31
N LEU A 284 25.23 2.19 -3.80
CA LEU A 284 25.26 3.20 -4.85
C LEU A 284 26.04 4.45 -4.43
N VAL A 285 25.81 4.93 -3.21
CA VAL A 285 26.51 6.10 -2.67
C VAL A 285 27.99 5.79 -2.47
N ALA A 286 28.32 4.64 -1.86
CA ALA A 286 29.70 4.21 -1.69
C ALA A 286 30.44 4.02 -3.04
N TYR A 287 29.74 3.54 -4.06
CA TYR A 287 30.29 3.44 -5.41
C TYR A 287 30.69 4.82 -5.98
N LEU A 288 29.80 5.82 -5.87
CA LEU A 288 30.09 7.19 -6.32
C LEU A 288 31.24 7.83 -5.52
N GLU A 289 31.22 7.70 -4.20
CA GLU A 289 32.24 8.29 -3.31
C GLU A 289 33.64 7.70 -3.53
N THR A 290 33.71 6.41 -3.89
CA THR A 290 34.98 5.71 -4.08
C THR A 290 35.47 5.71 -5.53
N GLY A 291 34.69 6.24 -6.47
CA GLY A 291 34.98 6.16 -7.91
C GLY A 291 35.03 4.71 -8.40
N GLY A 292 34.06 3.90 -7.97
CA GLY A 292 33.91 2.49 -8.37
C GLY A 292 35.02 1.55 -7.91
N ARG A 293 35.78 1.91 -6.85
CA ARG A 293 36.81 1.02 -6.28
C ARG A 293 36.25 -0.16 -5.52
N ILE A 294 35.00 -0.08 -5.08
CA ILE A 294 34.29 -1.19 -4.45
C ILE A 294 33.66 -2.03 -5.56
N PRO A 295 34.14 -3.26 -5.80
CA PRO A 295 33.58 -4.12 -6.83
C PRO A 295 32.16 -4.54 -6.45
N SER A 296 31.24 -4.54 -7.41
CA SER A 296 29.90 -5.08 -7.24
C SER A 296 29.45 -5.71 -8.55
N ASP A 297 28.97 -6.96 -8.49
CA ASP A 297 28.50 -7.70 -9.66
C ASP A 297 27.26 -7.06 -10.32
N ARG A 298 26.58 -6.14 -9.60
CA ARG A 298 25.37 -5.46 -10.06
C ARG A 298 25.62 -4.00 -10.45
N LEU A 299 26.84 -3.48 -10.37
CA LEU A 299 27.17 -2.11 -10.77
C LEU A 299 28.08 -2.11 -11.99
N PRO A 300 27.96 -1.09 -12.87
CA PRO A 300 28.87 -0.95 -14.00
C PRO A 300 30.31 -0.71 -13.53
N SER A 301 31.29 -1.02 -14.39
CA SER A 301 32.65 -0.56 -14.15
C SER A 301 32.69 0.97 -14.09
N TRP A 302 33.66 1.54 -13.37
CA TRP A 302 33.78 3.00 -13.28
C TRP A 302 33.98 3.66 -14.65
N GLU A 303 34.67 3.01 -15.57
CA GLU A 303 34.87 3.52 -16.93
C GLU A 303 33.57 3.50 -17.75
N ASP A 304 32.80 2.42 -17.67
CA ASP A 304 31.50 2.32 -18.34
C ASP A 304 30.50 3.34 -17.79
N PHE A 305 30.50 3.54 -16.47
CA PHE A 305 29.66 4.56 -15.84
C PHE A 305 30.04 5.96 -16.28
N LYS A 306 31.34 6.32 -16.29
CA LYS A 306 31.79 7.62 -16.81
C LYS A 306 31.41 7.84 -18.26
N SER A 307 31.55 6.81 -19.11
CA SER A 307 31.13 6.90 -20.51
C SER A 307 29.64 7.18 -20.60
N THR A 308 28.82 6.44 -19.84
CA THR A 308 27.36 6.61 -19.82
C THR A 308 26.98 7.99 -19.28
N ALA A 309 27.63 8.47 -18.22
CA ALA A 309 27.39 9.79 -17.64
C ALA A 309 27.72 10.92 -18.63
N ALA A 310 28.81 10.78 -19.39
CA ALA A 310 29.20 11.74 -20.42
C ALA A 310 28.16 11.85 -21.55
N ASP A 311 27.49 10.76 -21.91
CA ASP A 311 26.39 10.77 -22.91
C ASP A 311 25.20 11.66 -22.48
N TYR A 312 25.06 11.90 -21.17
CA TYR A 312 24.04 12.78 -20.59
C TYR A 312 24.62 14.08 -20.01
N GLU A 313 25.85 14.44 -20.37
CA GLU A 313 26.53 15.65 -19.89
C GLU A 313 26.66 15.74 -18.35
N ILE A 314 26.79 14.58 -17.68
CA ILE A 314 26.98 14.47 -16.23
C ILE A 314 28.47 14.34 -15.91
N ASN A 315 28.97 15.21 -15.03
CA ASN A 315 30.35 15.18 -14.56
C ASN A 315 30.49 14.28 -13.33
N VAL A 316 31.51 13.41 -13.35
CA VAL A 316 31.80 12.36 -12.35
C VAL A 316 33.28 12.31 -12.01
#